data_AF-A0A642V7H8-F1
#
_entry.id   AF-A0A642V7H8-F1
#
_cell.length_a   1.000
_cell.length_b   1.000
_cell.length_c   1.000
_cell.angle_alpha   90.00
_cell.angle_beta   90.00
_cell.angle_gamma   90.00
#
_symmetry.space_group_name_H-M   'P 1'
#
loop_
_entity.id
_entity.type
_entity.pdbx_description
1 polymer ?
#
loop_
_entity_poly.entity_id
_entity_poly.type
_entity_poly.pdbx_seq_one_letter_code
_entity_poly.pdbx_strand_id
1 'polypeptide(L)'
;MEVGSLRYIVKDTAVEQSINLWKSLEELKEKVENKRYIAERTTIPELPSSSRHIENLEWNDWQAQIHMSNQAFHKLLDKICRHPTFHRHGIKTQFDVRHQLVSTLRYFVNPSAHSKIASDLGVGYGSTFKMMERVIEAILSLEPEYLRWPNSNRRHKLAQDTDNPIPGCIGYIESL
;
A
#
# COMPACT_ATOMS: atom_id res chain seq x y z
N MET A 1 -5.37 28.31 65.32
CA MET A 1 -4.82 28.15 63.96
C MET A 1 -3.90 26.95 63.99
N GLU A 2 -4.36 25.80 63.51
CA GLU A 2 -3.51 24.78 62.88
C GLU A 2 -4.39 24.02 61.90
N VAL A 3 -4.13 24.21 60.60
CA VAL A 3 -4.81 23.50 59.51
C VAL A 3 -3.97 22.26 59.21
N GLY A 4 -4.24 21.17 59.94
CA GLY A 4 -3.63 19.87 59.68
C GLY A 4 -4.28 19.22 58.46
N SER A 5 -3.62 19.31 57.32
CA SER A 5 -4.04 18.73 56.04
C SER A 5 -4.12 17.19 56.13
N LEU A 6 -5.31 16.66 56.35
CA LEU A 6 -5.63 15.23 56.17
C LEU A 6 -5.66 14.91 54.66
N ARG A 7 -4.50 14.64 54.07
CA ARG A 7 -4.43 13.95 52.78
C ARG A 7 -4.70 12.47 53.03
N TYR A 8 -5.95 12.06 52.86
CA TYR A 8 -6.35 10.67 52.75
C TYR A 8 -5.60 10.03 51.57
N ILE A 9 -4.59 9.20 51.86
CA ILE A 9 -4.01 8.28 50.87
C ILE A 9 -4.94 7.07 50.86
N VAL A 10 -5.99 7.13 50.04
CA VAL A 10 -6.71 5.92 49.62
C VAL A 10 -5.77 5.22 48.65
N LYS A 11 -5.06 4.18 49.12
CA LYS A 11 -4.39 3.24 48.24
C LYS A 11 -5.48 2.48 47.49
N ASP A 12 -5.87 3.03 46.35
CA ASP A 12 -6.85 2.42 45.48
C ASP A 12 -6.19 1.18 44.86
N THR A 13 -6.40 0.03 45.50
CA THR A 13 -5.77 -1.25 45.14
C THR A 13 -6.04 -1.65 43.70
N ALA A 14 -7.13 -1.16 43.11
CA ALA A 14 -7.44 -1.31 41.69
C ALA A 14 -6.43 -0.59 40.78
N VAL A 15 -5.94 0.59 41.19
CA VAL A 15 -4.93 1.35 40.44
C VAL A 15 -3.57 0.68 40.53
N GLU A 16 -3.17 0.21 41.72
CA GLU A 16 -1.92 -0.53 41.91
C GLU A 16 -1.93 -1.86 41.14
N GLN A 17 -3.05 -2.59 41.13
CA GLN A 17 -3.23 -3.81 40.33
C GLN A 17 -3.13 -3.51 38.82
N SER A 18 -3.74 -2.43 38.36
CA SER A 18 -3.65 -2.00 36.96
C SER A 18 -2.21 -1.69 36.55
N ILE A 19 -1.47 -0.95 37.39
CA ILE A 19 -0.05 -0.63 37.15
C ILE A 19 0.81 -1.90 37.07
N ASN A 20 0.56 -2.88 37.94
CA ASN A 20 1.30 -4.14 37.94
C ASN A 20 0.97 -5.00 36.72
N LEU A 21 -0.28 -4.99 36.26
CA LEU A 21 -0.69 -5.63 35.01
C LEU A 21 0.01 -5.01 33.80
N TRP A 22 0.09 -3.67 33.74
CA TRP A 22 0.80 -2.98 32.66
C TRP A 22 2.29 -3.31 32.61
N LYS A 23 2.97 -3.34 33.76
CA LYS A 23 4.39 -3.76 33.84
C LYS A 23 4.61 -5.20 33.41
N SER A 24 3.72 -6.11 33.83
CA SER A 24 3.77 -7.52 33.41
C SER A 24 3.56 -7.68 31.90
N LEU A 25 2.67 -6.88 31.31
CA LEU A 25 2.45 -6.84 29.87
C LEU A 25 3.66 -6.31 29.09
N GLU A 26 4.34 -5.29 29.61
CA GLU A 26 5.59 -4.77 29.01
C GLU A 26 6.70 -5.82 29.05
N GLU A 27 6.91 -6.50 30.18
CA GLU A 27 7.89 -7.59 30.29
C GLU A 27 7.59 -8.76 29.34
N LEU A 28 6.30 -9.10 29.18
CA LEU A 28 5.88 -10.14 28.23
C LEU A 28 6.12 -9.69 26.79
N LYS A 29 5.83 -8.43 26.46
CA LYS A 29 6.08 -7.88 25.13
C LYS A 29 7.57 -7.91 24.78
N GLU A 30 8.43 -7.51 25.71
CA GLU A 30 9.88 -7.54 25.54
C GLU A 30 10.40 -8.97 25.35
N LYS A 31 9.90 -9.93 26.15
CA LYS A 31 10.24 -11.35 26.01
C LYS A 31 9.79 -11.94 24.67
N VAL A 32 8.61 -11.56 24.18
CA VAL A 32 8.08 -12.00 22.88
C VAL A 32 8.87 -11.37 21.73
N GLU A 33 9.19 -10.08 21.80
CA GLU A 33 10.03 -9.40 20.82
C GLU A 33 11.43 -10.04 20.77
N ASN A 34 12.09 -10.22 21.91
CA ASN A 34 13.41 -10.85 21.98
C ASN A 34 13.39 -12.29 21.43
N LYS A 35 12.35 -13.09 21.72
CA LYS A 35 12.19 -14.43 21.13
C LYS A 35 11.90 -14.38 19.62
N ARG A 36 11.13 -13.39 19.15
CA ARG A 36 10.80 -13.21 17.73
C ARG A 36 12.01 -12.85 16.89
N TYR A 37 13.01 -12.16 17.46
CA TYR A 37 14.25 -11.81 16.77
C TYR A 37 15.36 -12.87 16.89
N ILE A 38 15.29 -13.79 17.86
CA ILE A 38 16.30 -14.83 18.10
C ILE A 38 15.94 -16.19 17.47
N ALA A 39 14.66 -16.48 17.22
CA ALA A 39 14.26 -17.74 16.61
C ALA A 39 14.72 -17.85 15.14
N GLU A 40 15.26 -19.03 14.77
CA GLU A 40 15.54 -19.38 13.38
C GLU A 40 14.24 -19.26 12.57
N ARG A 41 14.26 -18.40 11.55
CA ARG A 41 13.08 -18.15 10.72
C ARG A 41 12.75 -19.44 9.99
N THR A 42 11.68 -20.12 10.41
CA THR A 42 11.09 -21.18 9.59
C THR A 42 10.68 -20.54 8.27
N THR A 43 11.29 -21.00 7.17
CA THR A 43 10.82 -20.62 5.84
C THR A 43 9.43 -21.22 5.68
N ILE A 44 8.41 -20.37 5.81
CA ILE A 44 7.08 -20.73 5.31
C ILE A 44 7.32 -21.10 3.85
N PRO A 45 6.98 -22.32 3.41
CA PRO A 45 7.10 -22.71 2.01
C PRO A 45 6.45 -21.60 1.19
N GLU A 46 7.17 -21.04 0.22
CA GLU A 46 6.54 -20.12 -0.74
C GLU A 46 5.30 -20.83 -1.26
N LEU A 47 4.13 -20.24 -1.05
CA LEU A 47 2.93 -20.77 -1.68
C LEU A 47 3.24 -20.88 -3.17
N PRO A 48 2.89 -22.01 -3.82
CA PRO A 48 3.15 -22.18 -5.24
C PRO A 48 2.63 -20.95 -5.96
N SER A 49 3.52 -20.29 -6.71
CA SER A 49 3.31 -18.98 -7.29
C SER A 49 1.87 -18.83 -7.77
N SER A 50 1.09 -18.09 -6.99
CA SER A 50 -0.30 -17.72 -7.30
C SER A 50 -0.38 -16.80 -8.53
N SER A 51 0.77 -16.52 -9.15
CA SER A 51 0.91 -15.98 -10.50
C SER A 51 -0.02 -16.63 -11.51
N ARG A 52 -0.27 -17.94 -11.35
CA ARG A 52 -1.18 -18.70 -12.20
C ARG A 52 -2.62 -18.18 -12.18
N HIS A 53 -3.07 -17.52 -11.11
CA HIS A 53 -4.40 -16.92 -11.05
C HIS A 53 -4.51 -15.62 -11.84
N ILE A 54 -3.40 -14.92 -12.10
CA ILE A 54 -3.38 -13.67 -12.85
C ILE A 54 -3.35 -13.94 -14.36
N GLU A 55 -2.64 -14.98 -14.78
CA GLU A 55 -2.36 -15.25 -16.19
C GLU A 55 -3.57 -15.74 -16.99
N ASN A 56 -4.64 -16.19 -16.32
CA ASN A 56 -5.83 -16.77 -16.94
C ASN A 56 -7.15 -16.07 -16.55
N LEU A 57 -7.12 -14.79 -16.18
CA LEU A 57 -8.36 -14.05 -15.90
C LEU A 57 -9.12 -13.80 -17.21
N GLU A 58 -10.42 -14.12 -17.21
CA GLU A 58 -11.33 -13.70 -18.28
C GLU A 58 -11.41 -12.16 -18.33
N TRP A 59 -11.77 -11.60 -19.49
CA TRP A 59 -11.80 -10.14 -19.69
C TRP A 59 -12.61 -9.40 -18.62
N ASN A 60 -13.77 -9.94 -18.24
CA ASN A 60 -14.64 -9.34 -17.23
C ASN A 60 -13.97 -9.30 -15.86
N ASP A 61 -13.29 -10.38 -15.47
CA ASP A 61 -12.57 -10.46 -14.21
C ASP A 61 -11.34 -9.54 -14.20
N TRP A 62 -10.65 -9.45 -15.35
CA TRP A 62 -9.53 -8.53 -15.52
C TRP A 62 -9.97 -7.08 -15.34
N GLN A 63 -11.05 -6.68 -16.01
CA GLN A 63 -11.57 -5.32 -15.91
C GLN A 63 -12.07 -5.01 -14.51
N ALA A 64 -12.79 -5.93 -13.85
CA ALA A 64 -13.27 -5.77 -12.48
C ALA A 64 -12.16 -5.69 -11.43
N GLN A 65 -11.01 -6.33 -11.67
CA GLN A 65 -9.93 -6.39 -10.68
C GLN A 65 -8.82 -5.36 -10.92
N ILE A 66 -8.59 -4.93 -12.16
CA ILE A 66 -7.44 -4.08 -12.53
C ILE A 66 -7.88 -2.70 -13.07
N HIS A 67 -9.15 -2.54 -13.50
CA HIS A 67 -9.70 -1.29 -14.06
C HIS A 67 -8.91 -0.72 -15.26
N MET A 68 -8.18 -1.55 -16.01
CA MET A 68 -7.50 -1.14 -17.24
C MET A 68 -7.50 -2.26 -18.27
N SER A 69 -7.31 -1.92 -19.54
CA SER A 69 -7.15 -2.94 -20.58
C SER A 69 -5.82 -3.69 -20.43
N ASN A 70 -5.79 -4.94 -20.88
CA ASN A 70 -4.57 -5.76 -20.89
C ASN A 70 -3.41 -5.06 -21.67
N GLN A 71 -3.74 -4.40 -22.79
CA GLN A 71 -2.76 -3.63 -23.56
C GLN A 71 -2.18 -2.44 -22.78
N ALA A 72 -3.02 -1.69 -22.05
CA ALA A 72 -2.57 -0.57 -21.24
C ALA A 72 -1.66 -1.05 -20.10
N PHE A 73 -2.01 -2.18 -19.47
CA PHE A 73 -1.19 -2.82 -18.45
C PHE A 73 0.20 -3.17 -18.96
N HIS A 74 0.32 -3.83 -20.12
CA HIS A 74 1.63 -4.19 -20.68
C HIS A 74 2.45 -2.97 -21.07
N LYS A 75 1.83 -1.92 -21.63
CA LYS A 75 2.50 -0.64 -21.90
C LYS A 75 3.04 0.02 -20.64
N LEU A 76 2.29 -0.02 -19.54
CA LEU A 76 2.74 0.51 -18.25
C LEU A 76 3.89 -0.33 -17.69
N LEU A 77 3.76 -1.66 -17.74
CA LEU A 77 4.79 -2.59 -17.28
C LEU A 77 6.13 -2.34 -18.00
N ASP A 78 6.12 -2.18 -19.32
CA ASP A 78 7.33 -1.92 -20.12
C ASP A 78 8.02 -0.59 -19.76
N LYS A 79 7.25 0.40 -19.29
CA LYS A 79 7.78 1.69 -18.85
C LYS A 79 8.45 1.60 -17.49
N ILE A 80 7.87 0.84 -16.57
CA ILE A 80 8.34 0.80 -15.17
C ILE A 80 9.32 -0.34 -14.90
N CYS A 81 9.38 -1.39 -15.73
CA CYS A 81 10.13 -2.61 -15.43
C CYS A 81 11.64 -2.41 -15.20
N ARG A 82 12.21 -1.33 -15.76
CA ARG A 82 13.63 -0.97 -15.62
C ARG A 82 13.90 0.02 -14.49
N HIS A 83 12.88 0.41 -13.72
CA HIS A 83 13.03 1.40 -12.65
C HIS A 83 13.95 0.86 -11.53
N PRO A 84 14.91 1.67 -11.03
CA PRO A 84 15.91 1.21 -10.04
C PRO A 84 15.33 0.60 -8.76
N THR A 85 14.13 1.01 -8.36
CA THR A 85 13.42 0.49 -7.17
C THR A 85 13.21 -1.04 -7.23
N PHE A 86 13.14 -1.62 -8.44
CA PHE A 86 13.01 -3.07 -8.67
C PHE A 86 14.35 -3.81 -8.69
N HIS A 87 15.48 -3.10 -8.78
CA HIS A 87 16.82 -3.68 -8.93
C HIS A 87 17.61 -3.76 -7.62
N ARG A 88 16.92 -3.94 -6.47
CA ARG A 88 17.63 -3.98 -5.17
C ARG A 88 18.48 -5.25 -5.03
N HIS A 89 19.76 -5.06 -4.73
CA HIS A 89 20.69 -6.12 -4.36
C HIS A 89 20.51 -6.49 -2.88
N GLY A 90 19.62 -7.42 -2.58
CA GLY A 90 19.43 -7.98 -1.24
C GLY A 90 19.61 -9.50 -1.25
N ILE A 91 19.77 -10.09 -0.06
CA ILE A 91 19.88 -11.56 0.11
C ILE A 91 18.60 -12.28 -0.35
N LYS A 92 17.44 -11.61 -0.28
CA LYS A 92 16.15 -12.14 -0.72
C LYS A 92 15.82 -11.65 -2.12
N THR A 93 15.48 -12.59 -2.99
CA THR A 93 14.91 -12.34 -4.32
C THR A 93 13.63 -11.53 -4.20
N GLN A 94 13.49 -10.49 -5.01
CA GLN A 94 12.24 -9.74 -5.10
C GLN A 94 11.21 -10.48 -5.95
N PHE A 95 9.93 -10.16 -5.75
CA PHE A 95 8.88 -10.58 -6.67
C PHE A 95 9.06 -9.93 -8.05
N ASP A 96 8.62 -10.63 -9.09
CA ASP A 96 8.60 -10.10 -10.45
C ASP A 96 7.78 -8.80 -10.55
N VAL A 97 8.22 -7.86 -11.39
CA VAL A 97 7.59 -6.53 -11.50
C VAL A 97 6.12 -6.64 -11.90
N ARG A 98 5.75 -7.61 -12.75
CA ARG A 98 4.36 -7.87 -13.13
C ARG A 98 3.51 -8.22 -11.91
N HIS A 99 4.04 -9.03 -10.99
CA HIS A 99 3.37 -9.37 -9.72
C HIS A 99 3.13 -8.14 -8.87
N GLN A 100 4.17 -7.31 -8.72
CA GLN A 100 4.07 -6.09 -7.93
C GLN A 100 3.03 -5.15 -8.52
N LEU A 101 3.02 -4.98 -9.84
CA LEU A 101 2.09 -4.11 -10.54
C LEU A 101 0.64 -4.59 -10.37
N VAL A 102 0.36 -5.88 -10.59
CA VAL A 102 -1.00 -6.45 -10.41
C VAL A 102 -1.49 -6.27 -8.98
N SER A 103 -0.64 -6.57 -8.00
CA SER A 103 -1.01 -6.38 -6.60
C SER A 103 -1.40 -4.94 -6.29
N THR A 104 -0.68 -3.98 -6.88
CA THR A 104 -0.89 -2.55 -6.64
C THR A 104 -2.17 -2.06 -7.31
N LEU A 105 -2.42 -2.47 -8.56
CA LEU A 105 -3.62 -2.09 -9.29
C LEU A 105 -4.89 -2.67 -8.64
N ARG A 106 -4.86 -3.94 -8.20
CA ARG A 106 -5.97 -4.55 -7.43
C ARG A 106 -6.26 -3.79 -6.14
N TYR A 107 -5.21 -3.27 -5.50
CA TYR A 107 -5.36 -2.46 -4.30
C TYR A 107 -6.01 -1.09 -4.59
N PHE A 108 -5.65 -0.44 -5.69
CA PHE A 108 -6.30 0.82 -6.08
C PHE A 108 -7.79 0.66 -6.38
N VAL A 109 -8.18 -0.48 -6.95
CA VAL A 109 -9.59 -0.81 -7.19
C VAL A 109 -10.33 -1.06 -5.88
N ASN A 110 -9.75 -1.86 -4.98
CA ASN A 110 -10.38 -2.18 -3.70
C ASN A 110 -9.38 -2.24 -2.53
N PRO A 111 -9.13 -1.11 -1.85
CA PRO A 111 -8.19 -1.05 -0.72
C PRO A 111 -8.61 -1.91 0.48
N SER A 112 -9.92 -2.12 0.67
CA SER A 112 -10.47 -2.89 1.79
C SER A 112 -10.15 -4.39 1.69
N ALA A 113 -9.73 -4.86 0.52
CA ALA A 113 -9.40 -6.25 0.24
C ALA A 113 -7.91 -6.57 0.44
N HIS A 114 -7.11 -5.75 1.14
CA HIS A 114 -5.66 -5.93 1.20
C HIS A 114 -5.21 -7.31 1.72
N SER A 115 -5.86 -7.85 2.76
CA SER A 115 -5.63 -9.21 3.25
C SER A 115 -6.01 -10.29 2.24
N LYS A 116 -7.09 -10.06 1.48
CA LYS A 116 -7.51 -10.92 0.38
C LYS A 116 -6.53 -10.88 -0.77
N ILE A 117 -6.03 -9.71 -1.17
CA ILE A 117 -4.99 -9.56 -2.21
C ILE A 117 -3.72 -10.30 -1.79
N ALA A 118 -3.29 -10.13 -0.53
CA ALA A 118 -2.15 -10.84 0.03
C ALA A 118 -2.34 -12.38 -0.01
N SER A 119 -3.52 -12.87 0.38
CA SER A 119 -3.89 -14.28 0.31
C SER A 119 -3.96 -14.82 -1.12
N ASP A 120 -4.66 -14.12 -2.00
CA ASP A 120 -4.81 -14.47 -3.42
C ASP A 120 -3.47 -14.50 -4.14
N LEU A 121 -2.49 -13.70 -3.68
CA LEU A 121 -1.14 -13.63 -4.21
C LEU A 121 -0.12 -14.47 -3.43
N GLY A 122 -0.54 -15.21 -2.39
CA GLY A 122 0.37 -16.00 -1.56
C GLY A 122 1.50 -15.17 -0.92
N VAL A 123 1.30 -13.87 -0.74
CA VAL A 123 2.31 -12.93 -0.23
C VAL A 123 1.94 -12.47 1.18
N GLY A 124 2.93 -12.30 2.06
CA GLY A 124 2.70 -11.73 3.39
C GLY A 124 2.28 -10.25 3.31
N TYR A 125 1.39 -9.81 4.20
CA TYR A 125 0.86 -8.43 4.27
C TYR A 125 1.93 -7.33 4.10
N GLY A 126 3.02 -7.41 4.88
CA GLY A 126 4.10 -6.42 4.82
C GLY A 126 4.91 -6.45 3.53
N SER A 127 4.92 -7.58 2.81
CA SER A 127 5.56 -7.67 1.49
C SER A 127 4.69 -7.00 0.42
N THR A 128 3.37 -7.12 0.52
CA THR A 128 2.42 -6.44 -0.37
C THR A 128 2.57 -4.91 -0.27
N PHE A 129 2.70 -4.37 0.94
CA PHE A 129 2.97 -2.92 1.14
C PHE A 129 4.23 -2.46 0.41
N LYS A 130 5.33 -3.19 0.56
CA LYS A 130 6.59 -2.87 -0.12
C LYS A 130 6.50 -2.99 -1.65
N MET A 131 5.69 -3.92 -2.15
CA MET A 131 5.43 -4.03 -3.59
C MET A 131 4.71 -2.78 -4.11
N MET A 132 3.69 -2.33 -3.38
CA MET A 132 2.93 -1.13 -3.73
C MET A 132 3.78 0.13 -3.69
N GLU A 133 4.58 0.32 -2.64
CA GLU A 133 5.49 1.46 -2.50
C GLU A 133 6.43 1.59 -3.73
N ARG A 134 7.06 0.48 -4.12
CA ARG A 134 7.94 0.43 -5.30
C ARG A 134 7.22 0.75 -6.61
N VAL A 135 6.03 0.20 -6.79
CA VAL A 135 5.24 0.44 -8.01
C VAL A 135 4.78 1.90 -8.07
N ILE A 136 4.31 2.46 -6.95
CA ILE A 136 3.91 3.87 -6.85
C ILE A 136 5.10 4.77 -7.18
N GLU A 137 6.27 4.53 -6.59
CA GLU A 137 7.49 5.28 -6.87
C GLU A 137 7.83 5.25 -8.37
N ALA A 138 7.80 4.07 -8.98
CA ALA A 138 8.09 3.92 -10.41
C ALA A 138 7.05 4.61 -11.31
N ILE A 139 5.76 4.58 -10.94
CA ILE A 139 4.70 5.28 -11.68
C ILE A 139 4.86 6.80 -11.56
N LEU A 140 5.13 7.31 -10.35
CA LEU A 140 5.34 8.74 -10.12
C LEU A 140 6.58 9.26 -10.84
N SER A 141 7.59 8.43 -11.09
CA SER A 141 8.74 8.81 -11.93
C SER A 141 8.34 9.21 -13.37
N LEU A 142 7.17 8.76 -13.85
CA LEU A 142 6.64 9.11 -15.17
C LEU A 142 5.88 10.44 -15.16
N GLU A 143 5.53 10.99 -13.98
CA GLU A 143 4.74 12.21 -13.83
C GLU A 143 5.23 13.36 -14.73
N PRO A 144 6.53 13.70 -14.81
CA PRO A 144 6.99 14.84 -15.61
C PRO A 144 6.77 14.69 -17.13
N GLU A 145 6.58 13.47 -17.61
CA GLU A 145 6.31 13.17 -19.02
C GLU A 145 4.81 13.35 -19.36
N TYR A 146 3.91 12.92 -18.45
CA TYR A 146 2.48 12.83 -18.72
C TYR A 146 1.64 13.92 -18.04
N LEU A 147 2.03 14.35 -16.85
CA LEU A 147 1.33 15.34 -16.03
C LEU A 147 2.05 16.68 -16.14
N ARG A 148 1.61 17.49 -17.10
CA ARG A 148 2.06 18.88 -17.24
C ARG A 148 0.89 19.82 -17.20
N TRP A 149 0.97 20.80 -16.29
CA TRP A 149 0.00 21.87 -16.28
C TRP A 149 0.05 22.64 -17.60
N PRO A 150 -1.09 22.87 -18.27
CA PRO A 150 -1.12 23.64 -19.50
C PRO A 150 -0.58 25.06 -19.29
N ASN A 151 0.24 25.51 -20.23
CA ASN A 151 0.72 26.89 -20.28
C ASN A 151 -0.43 27.88 -20.55
N SER A 152 -0.18 29.18 -20.38
CA SER A 152 -1.20 30.24 -20.53
C SER A 152 -1.98 30.14 -21.85
N ASN A 153 -1.27 29.93 -22.96
CA ASN A 153 -1.90 29.80 -24.29
C ASN A 153 -2.77 28.56 -24.39
N ARG A 154 -2.31 27.40 -23.89
CA ARG A 154 -3.08 26.15 -23.89
C ARG A 154 -4.30 26.24 -22.97
N ARG A 155 -4.20 26.91 -21.82
CA ARG A 155 -5.33 27.19 -20.93
C ARG A 155 -6.37 28.07 -21.60
N HIS A 156 -5.95 29.11 -22.32
CA HIS A 156 -6.88 29.97 -23.03
C HIS A 156 -7.65 29.21 -24.13
N LYS A 157 -6.96 28.33 -24.86
CA LYS A 157 -7.60 27.44 -25.84
C LYS A 157 -8.59 26.47 -25.19
N LEU A 158 -8.21 25.81 -24.10
CA LEU A 158 -9.08 24.89 -23.36
C LEU A 158 -10.32 25.59 -22.78
N ALA A 159 -10.16 26.81 -22.28
CA ALA A 159 -11.26 27.61 -21.73
C ALA A 159 -12.26 28.10 -22.80
N GLN A 160 -11.82 28.21 -24.06
CA GLN A 160 -12.63 28.59 -25.22
C GLN A 160 -13.18 27.40 -26.00
N ASP A 161 -12.86 26.17 -25.57
CA ASP A 161 -13.33 24.97 -26.22
C ASP A 161 -14.85 24.84 -26.08
N THR A 162 -15.55 24.88 -27.21
CA THR A 162 -17.03 24.79 -27.27
C THR A 162 -17.55 23.39 -26.96
N ASP A 163 -16.71 22.37 -27.07
CA ASP A 163 -17.08 20.99 -26.72
C ASP A 163 -16.96 20.73 -25.21
N ASN A 164 -16.42 21.70 -24.45
CA ASN A 164 -16.31 21.61 -23.01
C ASN A 164 -17.69 21.81 -22.34
N PRO A 165 -18.19 20.82 -21.57
CA PRO A 165 -19.47 20.97 -20.87
C PRO A 165 -19.47 22.09 -19.82
N ILE A 166 -18.30 22.55 -19.39
CA ILE A 166 -18.15 23.61 -18.38
C ILE A 166 -17.41 24.81 -19.02
N PRO A 167 -18.12 25.90 -19.35
CA PRO A 167 -17.51 27.08 -19.97
C PRO A 167 -16.36 27.64 -19.12
N GLY A 168 -15.20 27.88 -19.75
CA GLY A 168 -14.02 28.40 -19.07
C GLY A 168 -13.22 27.36 -18.26
N CYS A 169 -13.66 26.11 -18.21
CA CYS A 169 -12.93 25.04 -17.56
C CYS A 169 -11.70 24.64 -18.38
N ILE A 170 -10.59 24.36 -17.70
CA ILE A 170 -9.31 23.99 -18.34
C ILE A 170 -8.97 22.50 -18.16
N GLY A 171 -9.86 21.74 -17.53
CA GLY A 171 -9.77 20.31 -17.31
C GLY A 171 -10.73 19.85 -16.23
N TYR A 172 -11.37 18.69 -16.42
CA TYR A 172 -12.23 18.03 -15.46
C TYR A 172 -11.90 16.54 -15.45
N ILE A 173 -12.11 15.89 -14.30
CA ILE A 173 -11.95 14.44 -14.18
C ILE A 173 -13.36 13.87 -14.13
N GLU A 174 -13.74 13.11 -15.15
CA GLU A 174 -14.95 12.29 -15.10
C GLU A 174 -14.63 11.05 -14.26
N SER A 175 -15.16 10.99 -13.05
CA SER A 175 -15.26 9.73 -12.32
C SER A 175 -16.43 8.93 -12.90
N LEU A 176 -16.11 7.84 -13.60
CA LEU A 176 -17.04 6.81 -14.06
C LEU A 176 -17.76 6.12 -12.89
#